data_AF-A0A1A9HB15-F1
#
_entry.id   AF-A0A1A9HB15-F1
#
_cell.length_a   1.000
_cell.length_b   1.000
_cell.length_c   1.000
_cell.angle_alpha   90.00
_cell.angle_beta   90.00
_cell.angle_gamma   90.00
#
_symmetry.space_group_name_H-M   'P 1'
#
loop_
_entity.id
_entity.type
_entity.pdbx_description
1 polymer ?
#
loop_
_entity_poly.entity_id
_entity_poly.type
_entity_poly.pdbx_seq_one_letter_code
_entity_poly.pdbx_strand_id
1 'polypeptide(L)'
;MILKSSVDRLLQVADIVEVVGSYVDLRKSGSNYMACCPFHEERSASFSVNQVKGFYHCFGCGASGDSIKFVMEFEKLSFVEALEKLARRFNVALEHDKGVYYDHKEDYHLLEMVSSLYQEELFNAPFFLDYLQKRGLNLESIKAFKLGLCTNRIYHGIENKNLNKDKLLELGVLGKNDNDQKTYLRFLDRIMFPIYNPSAQVVGFGGRTLKEKAAKYINSPQNKLFDKSSLLYGYHLAKESIYKQKQVIVTEGYLDVILLHQAGFKNAIATLGTALTPSHLPLLKKGEPEILLSYDGDKAGRNAAYKASLMLAKEQRKGGVILFENNLDPADMIANNQIETLKNWLSRPIAFIEFVLRHMASSYALDDPLEKDKALKEMLGFLKNFSLLLQSEYKPLIAALLQVPSHVLGIKERSSFQPFYAKTEKFNHSQKFVHVSNTLSLEFLEKLVIRYLLEDRSLLDLAVGYIHSGVFLHKKQEFDALCQEKLDDPKLVALLLDANLPLKQGGFEKELRLLILRYFERQLKEIPKSALSFSEKMIALKKARQAIIKLKQGELVAI
;
A
#
# COMPACT_ATOMS: atom_id res chain seq x y z
N MET A 1 -25.09 14.84 -9.11
CA MET A 1 -24.73 13.54 -9.72
C MET A 1 -24.94 13.67 -11.23
N ILE A 2 -24.41 12.78 -12.06
CA ILE A 2 -24.85 12.71 -13.47
C ILE A 2 -26.27 12.15 -13.46
N LEU A 3 -27.19 12.80 -14.16
CA LEU A 3 -28.58 12.34 -14.21
C LEU A 3 -28.63 10.98 -14.92
N LYS A 4 -29.39 10.05 -14.34
CA LYS A 4 -29.58 8.71 -14.90
C LYS A 4 -30.07 8.76 -16.37
N SER A 5 -30.94 9.72 -16.68
CA SER A 5 -31.41 10.01 -18.04
C SER A 5 -30.30 10.23 -19.07
N SER A 6 -29.15 10.80 -18.67
CA SER A 6 -28.01 11.03 -19.56
C SER A 6 -27.17 9.78 -19.77
N VAL A 7 -27.05 8.93 -18.74
CA VAL A 7 -26.42 7.61 -18.85
C VAL A 7 -27.26 6.72 -19.76
N ASP A 8 -28.58 6.69 -19.55
CA ASP A 8 -29.53 5.91 -20.35
C ASP A 8 -29.53 6.39 -21.82
N ARG A 9 -29.57 7.71 -22.07
CA ARG A 9 -29.49 8.30 -23.43
C ARG A 9 -28.17 7.96 -24.13
N LEU A 10 -27.05 7.98 -23.40
CA LEU A 10 -25.75 7.61 -23.96
C LEU A 10 -25.71 6.12 -24.34
N LEU A 11 -26.19 5.22 -23.48
CA LEU A 11 -26.24 3.78 -23.76
C LEU A 11 -27.17 3.42 -24.93
N GLN A 12 -28.19 4.23 -25.22
CA GLN A 12 -29.04 4.05 -26.41
C GLN A 12 -28.34 4.39 -27.74
N VAL A 13 -27.37 5.30 -27.73
CA VAL A 13 -26.66 5.77 -28.94
C VAL A 13 -25.30 5.09 -29.11
N ALA A 14 -24.62 4.74 -28.01
CA ALA A 14 -23.30 4.13 -28.01
C ALA A 14 -23.36 2.61 -28.28
N ASP A 15 -23.56 2.22 -29.54
CA ASP A 15 -23.57 0.82 -29.98
C ASP A 15 -22.32 0.08 -29.47
N ILE A 16 -22.56 -0.93 -28.64
CA ILE A 16 -21.50 -1.71 -28.00
C ILE A 16 -20.59 -2.43 -29.00
N VAL A 17 -21.09 -2.80 -30.18
CA VAL A 17 -20.27 -3.42 -31.24
C VAL A 17 -19.33 -2.40 -31.84
N GLU A 18 -19.76 -1.15 -32.04
CA GLU A 18 -18.90 -0.06 -32.53
C GLU A 18 -17.87 0.37 -31.46
N VAL A 19 -18.30 0.42 -30.20
CA VAL A 19 -17.41 0.72 -29.07
C VAL A 19 -16.35 -0.35 -28.94
N VAL A 20 -16.72 -1.62 -28.72
CA VAL A 20 -15.75 -2.71 -28.54
C VAL A 20 -14.92 -2.94 -29.81
N GLY A 21 -15.55 -2.89 -30.99
CA GLY A 21 -14.89 -3.12 -32.28
C GLY A 21 -13.79 -2.11 -32.61
N SER A 22 -13.75 -0.95 -31.94
CA SER A 22 -12.64 0.01 -32.05
C SER A 22 -11.39 -0.36 -31.23
N TYR A 23 -11.48 -1.40 -30.40
CA TYR A 23 -10.37 -1.89 -29.55
C TYR A 23 -9.99 -3.35 -29.80
N VAL A 24 -10.93 -4.16 -30.31
CA VAL A 24 -10.77 -5.62 -30.47
C VAL A 24 -11.42 -6.07 -31.78
N ASP A 25 -10.73 -6.92 -32.55
CA ASP A 25 -11.22 -7.49 -33.81
C ASP A 25 -12.42 -8.43 -33.60
N LEU A 26 -13.63 -7.85 -33.63
CA LEU A 26 -14.90 -8.57 -33.52
C LEU A 26 -15.26 -9.32 -34.81
N ARG A 27 -15.54 -10.63 -34.70
CA ARG A 27 -16.05 -11.45 -35.81
C ARG A 27 -17.49 -11.87 -35.56
N LYS A 28 -18.38 -11.65 -36.53
CA LYS A 28 -19.79 -12.01 -36.40
C LYS A 28 -19.98 -13.53 -36.33
N SER A 29 -20.74 -14.01 -35.34
CA SER A 29 -21.02 -15.43 -35.10
C SER A 29 -22.49 -15.59 -34.68
N GLY A 30 -23.33 -15.96 -35.65
CA GLY A 30 -24.79 -15.97 -35.46
C GLY A 30 -25.34 -14.58 -35.13
N SER A 31 -26.01 -14.46 -33.98
CA SER A 31 -26.59 -13.22 -33.45
C SER A 31 -25.64 -12.40 -32.57
N ASN A 32 -24.43 -12.90 -32.30
CA ASN A 32 -23.41 -12.24 -31.49
C ASN A 32 -22.17 -11.89 -32.33
N TYR A 33 -21.25 -11.15 -31.74
CA TYR A 33 -19.88 -10.98 -32.23
C TYR A 33 -18.91 -11.62 -31.23
N MET A 34 -17.86 -12.27 -31.73
CA MET A 34 -16.89 -13.03 -30.95
C MET A 34 -15.48 -12.51 -31.18
N ALA A 35 -14.67 -12.48 -30.11
CA ALA A 35 -13.24 -12.19 -30.17
C ALA A 35 -12.47 -12.91 -29.04
N CYS A 36 -11.14 -12.82 -29.06
CA CYS A 36 -10.35 -13.11 -27.87
C CYS A 36 -10.54 -11.97 -26.85
N CYS A 37 -10.63 -12.32 -25.58
CA CYS A 37 -10.91 -11.38 -24.50
C CYS A 37 -9.74 -10.42 -24.26
N PRO A 38 -9.98 -9.10 -24.17
CA PRO A 38 -8.92 -8.14 -23.85
C PRO A 38 -8.56 -8.08 -22.36
N PHE A 39 -9.30 -8.81 -21.50
CA PHE A 39 -9.15 -8.75 -20.04
C PHE A 39 -8.38 -9.92 -19.43
N HIS A 40 -8.08 -10.97 -20.21
CA HIS A 40 -7.23 -12.09 -19.81
C HIS A 40 -6.61 -12.75 -21.06
N GLU A 41 -5.46 -13.41 -20.91
CA GLU A 41 -4.79 -14.09 -22.02
C GLU A 41 -5.49 -15.42 -22.37
N GLU A 42 -5.91 -15.55 -23.64
CA GLU A 42 -6.49 -16.78 -24.18
C GLU A 42 -6.09 -16.99 -25.66
N ARG A 43 -6.27 -18.21 -26.17
CA ARG A 43 -6.00 -18.58 -27.58
C ARG A 43 -7.25 -18.84 -28.42
N SER A 44 -8.40 -19.01 -27.76
CA SER A 44 -9.70 -19.29 -28.35
C SER A 44 -10.65 -18.16 -27.99
N ALA A 45 -11.43 -17.66 -28.95
CA ALA A 45 -12.35 -16.55 -28.71
C ALA A 45 -13.45 -16.91 -27.69
N SER A 46 -13.36 -16.41 -26.46
CA SER A 46 -14.44 -16.54 -25.45
C SER A 46 -15.18 -15.24 -25.16
N PHE A 47 -14.77 -14.12 -25.77
CA PHE A 47 -15.40 -12.82 -25.60
C PHE A 47 -16.57 -12.63 -26.56
N SER A 48 -17.80 -12.62 -26.03
CA SER A 48 -19.03 -12.42 -26.79
C SER A 48 -19.60 -11.03 -26.57
N VAL A 49 -19.98 -10.34 -27.64
CA VAL A 49 -20.71 -9.06 -27.63
C VAL A 49 -22.09 -9.26 -28.26
N ASN A 50 -23.15 -8.92 -27.53
CA ASN A 50 -24.51 -8.96 -28.03
C ASN A 50 -25.02 -7.54 -28.31
N GLN A 51 -25.17 -7.21 -29.58
CA GLN A 51 -25.59 -5.89 -30.06
C GLN A 51 -27.00 -5.51 -29.55
N VAL A 52 -27.96 -6.44 -29.68
CA VAL A 52 -29.38 -6.21 -29.34
C VAL A 52 -29.61 -6.01 -27.85
N LYS A 53 -28.84 -6.70 -27.00
CA LYS A 53 -28.92 -6.60 -25.53
C LYS A 53 -27.94 -5.59 -24.93
N GLY A 54 -27.08 -4.95 -25.74
CA GLY A 54 -26.18 -3.89 -25.30
C GLY A 54 -25.10 -4.30 -24.29
N PHE A 55 -24.68 -5.58 -24.25
CA PHE A 55 -23.66 -6.05 -23.30
C PHE A 55 -22.63 -7.02 -23.89
N TYR A 56 -21.44 -7.05 -23.28
CA TYR A 56 -20.40 -8.06 -23.49
C TYR A 56 -20.35 -9.07 -22.34
N HIS A 57 -19.95 -10.29 -22.64
CA HIS A 57 -19.64 -11.33 -21.66
C HIS A 57 -18.50 -12.22 -22.16
N CYS A 58 -17.48 -12.39 -21.33
CA CYS A 58 -16.38 -13.31 -21.54
C CYS A 58 -16.67 -14.66 -20.88
N PHE A 59 -16.77 -15.72 -21.67
CA PHE A 59 -16.98 -17.08 -21.15
C PHE A 59 -15.75 -17.69 -20.48
N GLY A 60 -14.53 -17.20 -20.75
CA GLY A 60 -13.30 -17.61 -20.06
C GLY A 60 -13.17 -17.02 -18.64
N CYS A 61 -13.16 -15.69 -18.50
CA CYS A 61 -12.90 -15.02 -17.22
C CYS A 61 -14.12 -14.41 -16.51
N GLY A 62 -15.34 -14.50 -17.09
CA GLY A 62 -16.57 -13.94 -16.51
C GLY A 62 -16.73 -12.41 -16.60
N ALA A 63 -15.75 -11.70 -17.17
CA ALA A 63 -15.83 -10.26 -17.37
C ALA A 63 -17.06 -9.90 -18.24
N SER A 64 -17.89 -8.98 -17.76
CA SER A 64 -19.15 -8.63 -18.41
C SER A 64 -19.62 -7.21 -18.08
N GLY A 65 -20.27 -6.54 -19.02
CA GLY A 65 -20.66 -5.14 -18.89
C GLY A 65 -21.29 -4.54 -20.14
N ASP A 66 -21.65 -3.26 -20.04
CA ASP A 66 -22.07 -2.42 -21.17
C ASP A 66 -20.88 -1.69 -21.83
N SER A 67 -21.17 -0.83 -22.82
CA SER A 67 -20.18 0.03 -23.50
C SER A 67 -19.33 0.89 -22.54
N ILE A 68 -19.93 1.42 -21.47
CA ILE A 68 -19.24 2.29 -20.49
C ILE A 68 -18.30 1.44 -19.66
N LYS A 69 -18.80 0.33 -19.10
CA LYS A 69 -17.99 -0.60 -18.31
C LYS A 69 -16.85 -1.21 -19.12
N PHE A 70 -17.06 -1.49 -20.41
CA PHE A 70 -15.97 -1.92 -21.30
C PHE A 70 -14.85 -0.89 -21.36
N VAL A 71 -15.17 0.38 -21.64
CA VAL A 71 -14.17 1.46 -21.73
C VAL A 71 -13.50 1.73 -20.38
N MET A 72 -14.24 1.66 -19.26
CA MET A 72 -13.67 1.72 -17.91
C MET A 72 -12.65 0.60 -17.67
N GLU A 73 -13.00 -0.65 -17.98
CA GLU A 73 -12.15 -1.81 -17.72
C GLU A 73 -10.98 -1.93 -18.71
N PHE A 74 -11.16 -1.50 -19.96
CA PHE A 74 -10.13 -1.56 -21.00
C PHE A 74 -9.10 -0.43 -20.82
N GLU A 75 -9.56 0.82 -20.78
CA GLU A 75 -8.69 2.00 -20.70
C GLU A 75 -8.34 2.42 -19.26
N LYS A 76 -8.88 1.70 -18.26
CA LYS A 76 -8.70 1.96 -16.83
C LYS A 76 -9.23 3.34 -16.40
N LEU A 77 -10.29 3.80 -17.04
CA LEU A 77 -11.00 5.04 -16.72
C LEU A 77 -11.99 4.83 -15.55
N SER A 78 -12.25 5.89 -14.79
CA SER A 78 -13.40 5.94 -13.86
C SER A 78 -14.72 6.02 -14.63
N PHE A 79 -15.84 5.79 -13.94
CA PHE A 79 -17.17 5.88 -14.55
C PHE A 79 -17.42 7.21 -15.24
N VAL A 80 -17.09 8.33 -14.59
CA VAL A 80 -17.26 9.68 -15.17
C VAL A 80 -16.34 9.89 -16.37
N GLU A 81 -15.05 9.53 -16.29
CA GLU A 81 -14.11 9.65 -17.40
C GLU A 81 -14.54 8.81 -18.63
N ALA A 82 -15.03 7.59 -18.42
CA ALA A 82 -15.53 6.73 -19.50
C ALA A 82 -16.85 7.25 -20.09
N LEU A 83 -17.76 7.74 -19.24
CA LEU A 83 -19.02 8.35 -19.67
C LEU A 83 -18.76 9.60 -20.51
N GLU A 84 -17.87 10.50 -20.05
CA GLU A 84 -17.45 11.68 -20.81
C GLU A 84 -16.77 11.32 -22.14
N LYS A 85 -15.92 10.30 -22.15
CA LYS A 85 -15.24 9.87 -23.38
C LYS A 85 -16.23 9.33 -24.42
N LEU A 86 -17.18 8.51 -24.00
CA LEU A 86 -18.24 8.00 -24.86
C LEU A 86 -19.21 9.11 -25.28
N ALA A 87 -19.62 10.00 -24.35
CA ALA A 87 -20.43 11.17 -24.65
C ALA A 87 -19.81 12.07 -25.73
N ARG A 88 -18.50 12.34 -25.64
CA ARG A 88 -17.74 13.07 -26.68
C ARG A 88 -17.70 12.32 -28.01
N ARG A 89 -17.50 11.00 -28.01
CA ARG A 89 -17.45 10.16 -29.24
C ARG A 89 -18.80 10.13 -29.96
N PHE A 90 -19.89 9.94 -29.22
CA PHE A 90 -21.25 9.82 -29.77
C PHE A 90 -22.02 11.15 -29.80
N ASN A 91 -21.35 12.26 -29.51
CA ASN A 91 -21.90 13.63 -29.48
C ASN A 91 -23.17 13.77 -28.61
N VAL A 92 -23.18 13.13 -27.44
CA VAL A 92 -24.29 13.15 -26.48
C VAL A 92 -23.98 14.12 -25.35
N ALA A 93 -24.88 15.09 -25.09
CA ALA A 93 -24.75 15.99 -23.95
C ALA A 93 -25.11 15.28 -22.62
N LEU A 94 -24.33 15.52 -21.57
CA LEU A 94 -24.54 14.98 -20.22
C LEU A 94 -25.15 16.03 -19.28
N GLU A 95 -26.27 15.68 -18.64
CA GLU A 95 -27.04 16.53 -17.72
C GLU A 95 -26.74 16.12 -16.26
N HIS A 96 -26.60 17.09 -15.34
CA HIS A 96 -26.21 16.87 -13.94
C HIS A 96 -27.16 17.60 -12.97
N ASP A 97 -27.38 17.06 -11.76
CA ASP A 97 -28.27 17.62 -10.69
C ASP A 97 -28.02 19.11 -10.30
N LYS A 98 -26.90 19.69 -10.71
CA LYS A 98 -26.49 21.07 -10.35
C LYS A 98 -26.27 21.99 -11.55
N GLY A 99 -26.66 21.56 -12.75
CA GLY A 99 -26.51 22.33 -13.98
C GLY A 99 -25.12 22.21 -14.64
N VAL A 100 -25.14 22.34 -15.96
CA VAL A 100 -24.01 22.46 -16.92
C VAL A 100 -22.79 21.58 -16.64
N TYR A 101 -22.71 20.46 -17.37
CA TYR A 101 -21.43 19.93 -17.81
C TYR A 101 -20.78 20.96 -18.74
N TYR A 102 -19.70 21.59 -18.32
CA TYR A 102 -18.94 22.49 -19.18
C TYR A 102 -18.09 21.63 -20.13
N ASP A 103 -18.29 21.79 -21.44
CA ASP A 103 -17.34 21.27 -22.41
C ASP A 103 -16.03 22.09 -22.32
N HIS A 104 -15.13 21.61 -21.47
CA HIS A 104 -13.81 22.19 -21.28
C HIS A 104 -12.89 22.01 -22.50
N LYS A 105 -13.35 21.46 -23.63
CA LYS A 105 -12.57 21.31 -24.87
C LYS A 105 -11.90 22.61 -25.32
N GLU A 106 -12.57 23.76 -25.22
CA GLU A 106 -11.95 25.06 -25.51
C GLU A 106 -10.85 25.39 -24.50
N ASP A 107 -11.10 25.16 -23.20
CA ASP A 107 -10.14 25.44 -22.12
C ASP A 107 -8.87 24.55 -22.24
N TYR A 108 -9.05 23.26 -22.54
CA TYR A 108 -7.97 22.32 -22.82
C TYR A 108 -7.19 22.69 -24.10
N HIS A 109 -7.89 23.07 -25.17
CA HIS A 109 -7.27 23.49 -26.42
C HIS A 109 -6.44 24.78 -26.24
N LEU A 110 -6.97 25.72 -25.46
CA LEU A 110 -6.30 26.96 -25.10
C LEU A 110 -5.02 26.71 -24.28
N LEU A 111 -5.04 25.79 -23.33
CA LEU A 111 -3.85 25.37 -22.58
C LEU A 111 -2.82 24.64 -23.44
N GLU A 112 -3.23 23.78 -24.39
CA GLU A 112 -2.30 23.12 -25.32
C GLU A 112 -1.65 24.13 -26.29
N MET A 113 -2.39 25.14 -26.75
CA MET A 113 -1.84 26.23 -27.57
C MET A 113 -0.80 27.07 -26.80
N VAL A 114 -1.08 27.39 -25.53
CA VAL A 114 -0.12 28.07 -24.64
C VAL A 114 1.09 27.18 -24.35
N SER A 115 0.90 25.88 -24.11
CA SER A 115 2.00 24.92 -23.95
C SER A 115 2.89 24.86 -25.19
N SER A 116 2.31 24.94 -26.39
CA SER A 116 3.05 24.99 -27.65
C SER A 116 3.87 26.28 -27.80
N LEU A 117 3.30 27.45 -27.42
CA LEU A 117 4.03 28.72 -27.38
C LEU A 117 5.21 28.70 -26.41
N TYR A 118 5.03 28.10 -25.22
CA TYR A 118 6.13 27.94 -24.27
C TYR A 118 7.24 27.03 -24.80
N GLN A 119 6.92 25.91 -25.47
CA GLN A 119 7.91 25.02 -26.07
C GLN A 119 8.72 25.75 -27.16
N GLU A 120 8.03 26.45 -28.07
CA GLU A 120 8.65 27.24 -29.14
C GLU A 120 9.64 28.28 -28.58
N GLU A 121 9.25 29.01 -27.53
CA GLU A 121 10.11 30.01 -26.89
C GLU A 121 11.33 29.37 -26.20
N LEU A 122 11.23 28.16 -25.64
CA LEU A 122 12.39 27.46 -25.05
C LEU A 122 13.40 27.02 -26.12
N PHE A 123 12.93 26.47 -27.25
CA PHE A 123 13.84 26.05 -28.32
C PHE A 123 14.56 27.25 -28.98
N ASN A 124 13.98 28.44 -28.91
CA ASN A 124 14.58 29.70 -29.36
C ASN A 124 15.46 30.39 -28.30
N ALA A 125 15.71 29.75 -27.14
CA ALA A 125 16.44 30.35 -26.02
C ALA A 125 17.62 29.48 -25.52
N PRO A 126 18.77 29.49 -26.24
CA PRO A 126 19.92 28.61 -25.94
C PRO A 126 20.39 28.64 -24.48
N PHE A 127 20.40 29.80 -23.83
CA PHE A 127 20.78 29.94 -22.42
C PHE A 127 19.95 29.04 -21.47
N PHE A 128 18.65 28.88 -21.73
CA PHE A 128 17.78 28.04 -20.91
C PHE A 128 17.90 26.55 -21.28
N LEU A 129 18.19 26.23 -22.54
CA LEU A 129 18.52 24.86 -22.96
C LEU A 129 19.83 24.39 -22.31
N ASP A 130 20.89 25.20 -22.36
CA ASP A 130 22.17 24.95 -21.70
C ASP A 130 22.01 24.74 -20.18
N TYR A 131 21.13 25.54 -19.56
CA TYR A 131 20.78 25.36 -18.15
C TYR A 131 20.13 24.00 -17.87
N LEU A 132 19.17 23.57 -18.71
CA LEU A 132 18.52 22.26 -18.57
C LEU A 132 19.50 21.10 -18.81
N GLN A 133 20.38 21.22 -19.79
CA GLN A 133 21.44 20.24 -20.05
C GLN A 133 22.44 20.16 -18.89
N LYS A 134 22.83 21.29 -18.29
CA LYS A 134 23.64 21.34 -17.05
C LYS A 134 22.92 20.75 -15.84
N ARG A 135 21.58 20.63 -15.87
CA ARG A 135 20.78 19.88 -14.89
C ARG A 135 20.54 18.42 -15.28
N GLY A 136 21.22 17.91 -16.31
CA GLY A 136 21.20 16.51 -16.74
C GLY A 136 20.13 16.15 -17.77
N LEU A 137 19.29 17.10 -18.21
CA LEU A 137 18.18 16.80 -19.12
C LEU A 137 18.67 16.77 -20.58
N ASN A 138 18.44 15.65 -21.26
CA ASN A 138 18.69 15.54 -22.69
C ASN A 138 17.53 16.13 -23.53
N LEU A 139 17.77 16.34 -24.83
CA LEU A 139 16.80 16.96 -25.74
C LEU A 139 15.53 16.11 -25.94
N GLU A 140 15.64 14.78 -25.80
CA GLU A 140 14.51 13.86 -25.92
C GLU A 140 13.55 14.01 -24.74
N SER A 141 14.08 14.06 -23.52
CA SER A 141 13.33 14.35 -22.28
C SER A 141 12.66 15.72 -22.33
N ILE A 142 13.36 16.76 -22.79
CA ILE A 142 12.80 18.11 -22.97
C ILE A 142 11.59 18.08 -23.92
N LYS A 143 11.68 17.35 -25.04
CA LYS A 143 10.57 17.17 -26.00
C LYS A 143 9.44 16.29 -25.45
N ALA A 144 9.76 15.15 -24.84
CA ALA A 144 8.78 14.18 -24.34
C ALA A 144 7.91 14.74 -23.21
N PHE A 145 8.50 15.54 -22.31
CA PHE A 145 7.77 16.26 -21.26
C PHE A 145 7.27 17.65 -21.69
N LYS A 146 7.42 18.01 -22.98
CA LYS A 146 6.94 19.27 -23.57
C LYS A 146 7.37 20.51 -22.76
N LEU A 147 8.61 20.52 -22.27
CA LEU A 147 9.12 21.63 -21.48
C LEU A 147 9.15 22.91 -22.31
N GLY A 148 8.93 24.05 -21.65
CA GLY A 148 8.88 25.35 -22.31
C GLY A 148 9.52 26.48 -21.49
N LEU A 149 9.34 27.71 -21.97
CA LEU A 149 9.85 28.92 -21.36
C LEU A 149 8.78 30.02 -21.47
N CYS A 150 8.55 30.75 -20.39
CA CYS A 150 7.66 31.90 -20.37
C CYS A 150 8.47 33.20 -20.28
N THR A 151 8.52 33.95 -21.39
CA THR A 151 9.08 35.31 -21.46
C THR A 151 8.00 36.30 -21.90
N ASN A 152 8.33 37.59 -21.98
CA ASN A 152 7.41 38.61 -22.50
C ASN A 152 6.91 38.31 -23.94
N ARG A 153 7.63 37.50 -24.75
CA ARG A 153 7.20 37.13 -26.11
C ARG A 153 5.90 36.33 -26.15
N ILE A 154 5.53 35.68 -25.04
CA ILE A 154 4.28 34.92 -24.93
C ILE A 154 3.06 35.83 -25.09
N TYR A 155 3.14 37.13 -24.77
CA TYR A 155 2.07 38.08 -25.11
C TYR A 155 1.80 38.17 -26.59
N HIS A 156 2.85 38.34 -27.41
CA HIS A 156 2.70 38.38 -28.86
C HIS A 156 2.17 37.04 -29.40
N GLY A 157 2.56 35.91 -28.81
CA GLY A 157 1.99 34.61 -29.14
C GLY A 157 0.50 34.49 -28.83
N ILE A 158 0.05 35.02 -27.68
CA ILE A 158 -1.35 35.10 -27.26
C ILE A 158 -2.15 36.00 -28.22
N GLU A 159 -1.60 37.15 -28.60
CA GLU A 159 -2.27 38.13 -29.46
C GLU A 159 -2.33 37.69 -30.92
N ASN A 160 -1.22 37.22 -31.49
CA ASN A 160 -1.14 36.75 -32.88
C ASN A 160 -2.04 35.53 -33.14
N LYS A 161 -2.24 34.66 -32.14
CA LYS A 161 -3.16 33.52 -32.21
C LYS A 161 -4.59 33.85 -31.75
N ASN A 162 -4.87 35.13 -31.43
CA ASN A 162 -6.15 35.62 -30.94
C ASN A 162 -6.73 34.80 -29.76
N LEU A 163 -5.86 34.45 -28.80
CA LEU A 163 -6.22 33.61 -27.66
C LEU A 163 -7.06 34.38 -26.65
N ASN A 164 -8.14 33.76 -26.16
CA ASN A 164 -9.09 34.37 -25.23
C ASN A 164 -8.42 34.73 -23.89
N LYS A 165 -8.13 36.01 -23.69
CA LYS A 165 -7.39 36.54 -22.53
C LYS A 165 -8.16 36.35 -21.21
N ASP A 166 -9.49 36.40 -21.22
CA ASP A 166 -10.31 36.22 -20.02
C ASP A 166 -10.29 34.75 -19.55
N LYS A 167 -10.39 33.80 -20.49
CA LYS A 167 -10.16 32.38 -20.18
C LYS A 167 -8.73 32.09 -19.71
N LEU A 168 -7.72 32.76 -20.27
CA LEU A 168 -6.34 32.64 -19.79
C LEU A 168 -6.13 33.20 -18.37
N LEU A 169 -6.95 34.16 -17.94
CA LEU A 169 -7.03 34.62 -16.55
C LEU A 169 -7.67 33.54 -15.66
N GLU A 170 -8.84 32.99 -16.04
CA GLU A 170 -9.52 31.91 -15.29
C GLU A 170 -8.63 30.66 -15.09
N LEU A 171 -7.92 30.26 -16.15
CA LEU A 171 -7.03 29.09 -16.16
C LEU A 171 -5.66 29.38 -15.51
N GLY A 172 -5.44 30.62 -15.06
CA GLY A 172 -4.26 31.03 -14.30
C GLY A 172 -2.97 31.16 -15.10
N VAL A 173 -3.01 31.11 -16.44
CA VAL A 173 -1.87 31.45 -17.31
C VAL A 173 -1.51 32.92 -17.12
N LEU A 174 -2.53 33.77 -17.04
CA LEU A 174 -2.42 35.19 -16.74
C LEU A 174 -2.74 35.45 -15.26
N GLY A 175 -2.26 36.59 -14.77
CA GLY A 175 -2.65 37.20 -13.50
C GLY A 175 -3.15 38.61 -13.74
N LYS A 176 -3.81 39.19 -12.74
CA LYS A 176 -4.29 40.57 -12.77
C LYS A 176 -3.73 41.30 -11.55
N ASN A 177 -3.25 42.52 -11.74
CA ASN A 177 -2.85 43.37 -10.62
C ASN A 177 -4.07 43.94 -9.92
N ASP A 178 -4.08 43.93 -8.59
CA ASP A 178 -5.21 44.45 -7.82
C ASP A 178 -5.39 45.97 -8.04
N ASN A 179 -4.28 46.73 -8.05
CA ASN A 179 -4.29 48.20 -8.08
C ASN A 179 -4.69 48.81 -9.43
N ASP A 180 -4.13 48.34 -10.54
CA ASP A 180 -4.32 48.94 -11.87
C ASP A 180 -5.09 48.04 -12.85
N GLN A 181 -5.56 46.88 -12.38
CA GLN A 181 -6.33 45.89 -13.15
C GLN A 181 -5.62 45.41 -14.43
N LYS A 182 -4.31 45.67 -14.60
CA LYS A 182 -3.55 45.20 -15.75
C LYS A 182 -3.25 43.71 -15.65
N THR A 183 -3.31 43.06 -16.80
CA THR A 183 -3.06 41.63 -16.95
C THR A 183 -1.56 41.35 -17.13
N TYR A 184 -0.96 40.56 -16.24
CA TYR A 184 0.45 40.13 -16.29
C TYR A 184 0.60 38.64 -16.64
N LEU A 185 1.74 38.22 -17.21
CA LEU A 185 2.08 36.79 -17.36
C LEU A 185 2.44 36.19 -16.00
N ARG A 186 1.65 35.25 -15.47
CA ARG A 186 1.86 34.69 -14.12
C ARG A 186 3.22 34.01 -13.97
N PHE A 187 3.69 33.38 -15.04
CA PHE A 187 4.90 32.58 -15.06
C PHE A 187 6.11 33.28 -15.67
N LEU A 188 6.10 34.61 -15.79
CA LEU A 188 7.19 35.37 -16.42
C LEU A 188 8.58 35.00 -15.86
N ASP A 189 9.53 34.80 -16.77
CA ASP A 189 10.92 34.40 -16.54
C ASP A 189 11.04 33.04 -15.81
N ARG A 190 10.29 32.05 -16.32
CA ARG A 190 10.30 30.67 -15.80
C ARG A 190 10.35 29.62 -16.90
N ILE A 191 11.10 28.56 -16.63
CA ILE A 191 11.01 27.29 -17.35
C ILE A 191 9.69 26.61 -16.97
N MET A 192 8.95 26.17 -17.97
CA MET A 192 7.58 25.69 -17.88
C MET A 192 7.52 24.17 -17.95
N PHE A 193 6.74 23.59 -17.02
CA PHE A 193 6.47 22.18 -16.90
C PHE A 193 4.95 21.98 -17.10
N PRO A 194 4.46 21.59 -18.28
CA PRO A 194 3.03 21.35 -18.49
C PRO A 194 2.53 20.18 -17.63
N ILE A 195 1.42 20.39 -16.94
CA ILE A 195 0.80 19.41 -16.04
C ILE A 195 -0.44 18.85 -16.73
N TYR A 196 -0.54 17.52 -16.73
CA TYR A 196 -1.54 16.77 -17.48
C TYR A 196 -2.49 16.00 -16.56
N ASN A 197 -3.76 15.88 -16.95
CA ASN A 197 -4.68 14.93 -16.35
C ASN A 197 -4.36 13.48 -16.81
N PRO A 198 -4.96 12.43 -16.19
CA PRO A 198 -4.73 11.03 -16.59
C PRO A 198 -5.05 10.71 -18.06
N SER A 199 -5.90 11.53 -18.70
CA SER A 199 -6.29 11.49 -20.11
C SER A 199 -5.34 12.27 -21.05
N ALA A 200 -4.17 12.69 -20.55
CA ALA A 200 -3.13 13.41 -21.30
C ALA A 200 -3.57 14.76 -21.90
N GLN A 201 -4.48 15.48 -21.24
CA GLN A 201 -4.81 16.87 -21.56
C GLN A 201 -4.11 17.84 -20.58
N VAL A 202 -3.55 18.96 -21.06
CA VAL A 202 -2.95 19.98 -20.19
C VAL A 202 -4.04 20.63 -19.32
N VAL A 203 -3.80 20.65 -18.02
CA VAL A 203 -4.70 21.25 -17.01
C VAL A 203 -4.08 22.46 -16.30
N GLY A 204 -2.78 22.63 -16.39
CA GLY A 204 -2.06 23.75 -15.77
C GLY A 204 -0.55 23.63 -15.98
N PHE A 205 0.22 24.46 -15.27
CA PHE A 205 1.67 24.51 -15.43
C PHE A 205 2.39 24.65 -14.07
N GLY A 206 3.52 23.96 -13.95
CA GLY A 206 4.59 24.30 -13.02
C GLY A 206 5.57 25.27 -13.67
N GLY A 207 6.15 26.20 -12.90
CA GLY A 207 7.11 27.18 -13.42
C GLY A 207 8.32 27.35 -12.49
N ARG A 208 9.53 27.01 -12.98
CA ARG A 208 10.80 27.22 -12.26
C ARG A 208 11.48 28.51 -12.72
N THR A 209 11.78 29.43 -11.79
CA THR A 209 12.60 30.60 -12.10
C THR A 209 14.09 30.32 -11.88
N LEU A 210 14.93 31.09 -12.57
CA LEU A 210 16.38 31.16 -12.34
C LEU A 210 16.76 32.36 -11.43
N LYS A 211 15.81 33.23 -11.06
CA LYS A 211 16.04 34.42 -10.23
C LYS A 211 16.04 34.06 -8.74
N GLU A 212 17.07 34.49 -8.00
CA GLU A 212 17.30 34.12 -6.59
C GLU A 212 16.24 34.66 -5.61
N LYS A 213 15.70 35.86 -5.86
CA LYS A 213 14.76 36.55 -4.93
C LYS A 213 13.29 36.17 -5.11
N ALA A 214 12.97 35.20 -5.96
CA ALA A 214 11.60 34.78 -6.24
C ALA A 214 11.41 33.30 -5.86
N ALA A 215 10.16 32.90 -5.57
CA ALA A 215 9.84 31.51 -5.26
C ALA A 215 10.34 30.57 -6.37
N LYS A 216 11.26 29.66 -6.03
CA LYS A 216 12.01 28.79 -6.95
C LYS A 216 11.07 28.06 -7.92
N TYR A 217 9.99 27.49 -7.39
CA TYR A 217 8.89 26.91 -8.15
C TYR A 217 7.56 27.59 -7.79
N ILE A 218 6.67 27.73 -8.77
CA ILE A 218 5.26 28.05 -8.59
C ILE A 218 4.41 27.09 -9.43
N ASN A 219 3.13 26.96 -9.09
CA ASN A 219 2.14 26.20 -9.85
C ASN A 219 0.99 27.11 -10.30
N SER A 220 0.21 26.64 -11.28
CA SER A 220 -1.10 27.20 -11.57
C SER A 220 -1.92 27.35 -10.27
N PRO A 221 -2.71 28.43 -10.12
CA PRO A 221 -3.68 28.52 -9.04
C PRO A 221 -4.74 27.43 -9.21
N GLN A 222 -5.39 27.06 -8.10
CA GLN A 222 -6.54 26.17 -8.12
C GLN A 222 -7.59 26.72 -9.09
N ASN A 223 -8.08 25.91 -10.02
CA ASN A 223 -9.13 26.29 -10.96
C ASN A 223 -9.97 25.06 -11.36
N LYS A 224 -10.92 25.26 -12.28
CA LYS A 224 -11.85 24.22 -12.76
C LYS A 224 -11.17 22.98 -13.39
N LEU A 225 -9.95 23.12 -13.89
CA LEU A 225 -9.13 22.03 -14.45
C LEU A 225 -7.96 21.61 -13.55
N PHE A 226 -7.41 22.55 -12.77
CA PHE A 226 -6.20 22.32 -11.97
C PHE A 226 -6.50 22.14 -10.48
N ASP A 227 -6.24 20.93 -10.00
CA ASP A 227 -6.21 20.60 -8.57
C ASP A 227 -4.89 19.93 -8.16
N LYS A 228 -3.99 20.70 -7.54
CA LYS A 228 -2.70 20.21 -7.03
C LYS A 228 -2.81 19.22 -5.84
N SER A 229 -4.03 18.98 -5.36
CA SER A 229 -4.31 18.01 -4.29
C SER A 229 -4.75 16.64 -4.80
N SER A 230 -5.03 16.48 -6.10
CA SER A 230 -5.41 15.20 -6.73
C SER A 230 -4.59 14.84 -7.98
N LEU A 231 -3.90 15.80 -8.60
CA LEU A 231 -3.05 15.60 -9.77
C LEU A 231 -1.61 15.18 -9.39
N LEU A 232 -1.06 14.22 -10.15
CA LEU A 232 0.33 13.74 -10.03
C LEU A 232 1.08 14.03 -11.34
N TYR A 233 2.21 14.73 -11.27
CA TYR A 233 3.04 15.03 -12.43
C TYR A 233 3.59 13.74 -13.05
N GLY A 234 3.66 13.69 -14.38
CA GLY A 234 4.12 12.52 -15.13
C GLY A 234 3.14 11.34 -15.19
N TYR A 235 2.04 11.32 -14.42
CA TYR A 235 1.16 10.14 -14.32
C TYR A 235 0.61 9.65 -15.67
N HIS A 236 0.24 10.57 -16.56
CA HIS A 236 -0.23 10.25 -17.91
C HIS A 236 0.79 9.47 -18.77
N LEU A 237 2.09 9.69 -18.58
CA LEU A 237 3.18 8.94 -19.20
C LEU A 237 3.48 7.65 -18.43
N ALA A 238 3.41 7.71 -17.10
CA ALA A 238 3.83 6.63 -16.23
C ALA A 238 2.80 5.50 -16.11
N LYS A 239 1.49 5.78 -16.29
CA LYS A 239 0.38 4.85 -16.01
C LYS A 239 0.59 3.45 -16.59
N GLU A 240 0.96 3.33 -17.87
CA GLU A 240 1.17 2.03 -18.53
C GLU A 240 2.34 1.26 -17.93
N SER A 241 3.43 1.95 -17.61
CA SER A 241 4.59 1.35 -16.94
C SER A 241 4.26 0.92 -15.50
N ILE A 242 3.47 1.72 -14.77
CA ILE A 242 2.98 1.38 -13.42
C ILE A 242 2.13 0.10 -13.47
N TYR A 243 1.19 -0.02 -14.40
CA TYR A 243 0.39 -1.24 -14.58
C TYR A 243 1.23 -2.45 -14.94
N LYS A 244 2.17 -2.30 -15.89
CA LYS A 244 3.02 -3.40 -16.37
C LYS A 244 4.00 -3.90 -15.31
N GLN A 245 4.60 -2.99 -14.54
CA GLN A 245 5.60 -3.32 -13.50
C GLN A 245 4.97 -3.60 -12.13
N LYS A 246 3.69 -3.24 -11.92
CA LYS A 246 3.00 -3.25 -10.62
C LYS A 246 3.76 -2.48 -9.53
N GLN A 247 4.42 -1.39 -9.92
CA GLN A 247 5.21 -0.55 -9.01
C GLN A 247 5.17 0.90 -9.50
N VAL A 248 5.12 1.86 -8.57
CA VAL A 248 5.15 3.31 -8.84
C VAL A 248 6.17 3.99 -7.93
N ILE A 249 6.97 4.90 -8.49
CA ILE A 249 7.93 5.72 -7.74
C ILE A 249 7.31 7.12 -7.58
N VAL A 250 7.17 7.59 -6.35
CA VAL A 250 6.59 8.92 -6.05
C VAL A 250 7.68 9.82 -5.49
N THR A 251 7.93 10.93 -6.19
CA THR A 251 8.94 11.96 -5.86
C THR A 251 8.26 13.28 -5.50
N GLU A 252 9.05 14.30 -5.17
CA GLU A 252 8.55 15.65 -4.81
C GLU A 252 8.64 16.65 -5.97
N GLY A 253 9.55 16.44 -6.94
CA GLY A 253 9.90 17.41 -7.98
C GLY A 253 9.71 16.95 -9.43
N TYR A 254 9.50 17.92 -10.32
CA TYR A 254 9.39 17.69 -11.77
C TYR A 254 10.65 17.08 -12.37
N LEU A 255 11.83 17.55 -11.93
CA LEU A 255 13.12 17.13 -12.51
C LEU A 255 13.41 15.67 -12.20
N ASP A 256 13.09 15.22 -10.99
CA ASP A 256 13.27 13.85 -10.52
C ASP A 256 12.49 12.89 -11.41
N VAL A 257 11.22 13.20 -11.71
CA VAL A 257 10.40 12.43 -12.65
C VAL A 257 11.03 12.40 -14.04
N ILE A 258 11.43 13.55 -14.58
CA ILE A 258 11.99 13.62 -15.94
C ILE A 258 13.28 12.80 -16.04
N LEU A 259 14.16 12.93 -15.04
CA LEU A 259 15.45 12.25 -15.01
C LEU A 259 15.28 10.74 -14.72
N LEU A 260 14.40 10.34 -13.81
CA LEU A 260 14.02 8.94 -13.61
C LEU A 260 13.50 8.30 -14.90
N HIS A 261 12.62 9.01 -15.63
CA HIS A 261 12.16 8.55 -16.95
C HIS A 261 13.31 8.48 -17.97
N GLN A 262 14.25 9.43 -17.95
CA GLN A 262 15.45 9.41 -18.79
C GLN A 262 16.36 8.21 -18.49
N ALA A 263 16.50 7.84 -17.22
CA ALA A 263 17.24 6.67 -16.75
C ALA A 263 16.47 5.33 -16.90
N GLY A 264 15.27 5.34 -17.48
CA GLY A 264 14.46 4.14 -17.77
C GLY A 264 13.40 3.79 -16.73
N PHE A 265 13.34 4.49 -15.59
CA PHE A 265 12.30 4.35 -14.57
C PHE A 265 11.01 5.09 -14.99
N LYS A 266 10.39 4.59 -16.07
CA LYS A 266 9.17 5.16 -16.67
C LYS A 266 7.94 5.10 -15.77
N ASN A 267 8.02 4.48 -14.60
CA ASN A 267 6.96 4.39 -13.59
C ASN A 267 7.05 5.48 -12.50
N ALA A 268 7.89 6.50 -12.68
CA ALA A 268 8.01 7.62 -11.75
C ALA A 268 6.99 8.74 -11.98
N ILE A 269 6.55 9.37 -10.88
CA ILE A 269 5.60 10.49 -10.80
C ILE A 269 5.97 11.43 -9.63
N ALA A 270 5.40 12.64 -9.58
CA ALA A 270 5.62 13.58 -8.47
C ALA A 270 4.33 14.23 -7.96
N THR A 271 4.34 14.69 -6.70
CA THR A 271 3.35 15.65 -6.21
C THR A 271 3.62 17.05 -6.77
N LEU A 272 2.69 18.00 -6.58
CA LEU A 272 2.73 19.32 -7.21
C LEU A 272 3.05 20.42 -6.19
N GLY A 273 4.20 20.28 -5.51
CA GLY A 273 4.58 21.17 -4.39
C GLY A 273 3.61 21.05 -3.20
N THR A 274 3.12 19.83 -2.98
CA THR A 274 2.15 19.45 -1.94
C THR A 274 2.58 18.13 -1.31
N ALA A 275 2.26 17.91 -0.04
CA ALA A 275 2.35 16.58 0.54
C ALA A 275 1.35 15.65 -0.14
N LEU A 276 1.65 14.34 -0.20
CA LEU A 276 0.71 13.35 -0.70
C LEU A 276 -0.59 13.37 0.14
N THR A 277 -1.73 13.39 -0.54
CA THR A 277 -3.07 13.56 0.07
C THR A 277 -3.95 12.31 -0.17
N PRO A 278 -5.07 12.16 0.56
CA PRO A 278 -6.06 11.13 0.28
C PRO A 278 -6.64 11.20 -1.14
N SER A 279 -6.78 12.41 -1.71
CA SER A 279 -7.35 12.61 -3.05
C SER A 279 -6.44 12.09 -4.19
N HIS A 280 -5.17 11.81 -3.92
CA HIS A 280 -4.28 11.13 -4.86
C HIS A 280 -4.44 9.59 -4.84
N LEU A 281 -5.00 9.01 -3.76
CA LEU A 281 -5.12 7.56 -3.60
C LEU A 281 -5.88 6.84 -4.74
N PRO A 282 -6.93 7.40 -5.38
CA PRO A 282 -7.58 6.76 -6.52
C PRO A 282 -6.63 6.46 -7.69
N LEU A 283 -5.63 7.33 -7.94
CA LEU A 283 -4.60 7.12 -8.96
C LEU A 283 -3.57 6.06 -8.54
N LEU A 284 -3.28 5.97 -7.24
CA LEU A 284 -2.30 5.04 -6.66
C LEU A 284 -2.87 3.65 -6.28
N LYS A 285 -4.19 3.50 -6.21
CA LYS A 285 -4.89 2.22 -6.02
C LYS A 285 -5.12 1.47 -7.34
N LYS A 286 -5.27 2.21 -8.45
CA LYS A 286 -5.48 1.67 -9.80
C LYS A 286 -4.34 0.71 -10.20
N GLY A 287 -4.67 -0.58 -10.38
CA GLY A 287 -3.70 -1.64 -10.72
C GLY A 287 -2.94 -2.23 -9.54
N GLU A 288 -3.27 -1.80 -8.32
CA GLU A 288 -2.64 -2.17 -7.06
C GLU A 288 -1.10 -2.18 -7.03
N PRO A 289 -0.42 -1.14 -7.54
CA PRO A 289 1.04 -1.10 -7.54
C PRO A 289 1.60 -1.04 -6.11
N GLU A 290 2.81 -1.56 -5.97
CA GLU A 290 3.73 -1.26 -4.88
C GLU A 290 4.18 0.21 -4.98
N ILE A 291 4.12 0.95 -3.88
CA ILE A 291 4.41 2.39 -3.86
C ILE A 291 5.78 2.63 -3.22
N LEU A 292 6.71 3.21 -3.97
CA LEU A 292 8.03 3.62 -3.48
C LEU A 292 8.02 5.14 -3.28
N LEU A 293 8.10 5.61 -2.03
CA LEU A 293 8.29 7.03 -1.73
C LEU A 293 9.77 7.37 -1.84
N SER A 294 10.11 8.21 -2.80
CA SER A 294 11.47 8.63 -3.17
C SER A 294 11.58 10.14 -2.93
N TYR A 295 11.54 10.53 -1.66
CA TYR A 295 11.48 11.92 -1.20
C TYR A 295 12.85 12.43 -0.74
N ASP A 296 12.98 13.74 -0.58
CA ASP A 296 14.26 14.36 -0.24
C ASP A 296 14.75 13.90 1.14
N GLY A 297 16.06 13.66 1.25
CA GLY A 297 16.69 13.18 2.49
C GLY A 297 16.64 14.15 3.66
N ASP A 298 16.18 15.40 3.47
CA ASP A 298 16.23 16.48 4.45
C ASP A 298 15.11 16.40 5.52
N LYS A 299 15.01 17.42 6.40
CA LYS A 299 13.98 17.44 7.46
C LYS A 299 12.56 17.60 6.91
N ALA A 300 12.37 18.31 5.80
CA ALA A 300 11.07 18.52 5.18
C ALA A 300 10.61 17.27 4.42
N GLY A 301 11.46 16.70 3.56
CA GLY A 301 11.17 15.48 2.79
C GLY A 301 10.91 14.28 3.71
N ARG A 302 11.71 14.08 4.77
CA ARG A 302 11.43 13.04 5.79
C ARG A 302 10.08 13.22 6.50
N ASN A 303 9.63 14.45 6.76
CA ASN A 303 8.32 14.73 7.36
C ASN A 303 7.18 14.53 6.33
N ALA A 304 7.39 14.88 5.06
CA ALA A 304 6.45 14.58 3.98
C ALA A 304 6.31 13.06 3.79
N ALA A 305 7.42 12.32 3.80
CA ALA A 305 7.45 10.87 3.72
C ALA A 305 6.76 10.22 4.93
N TYR A 306 6.89 10.79 6.13
CA TYR A 306 6.19 10.30 7.34
C TYR A 306 4.67 10.42 7.19
N LYS A 307 4.17 11.60 6.80
CA LYS A 307 2.74 11.83 6.57
C LYS A 307 2.17 10.92 5.47
N ALA A 308 2.89 10.78 4.36
CA ALA A 308 2.53 9.88 3.28
C ALA A 308 2.53 8.40 3.73
N SER A 309 3.56 7.96 4.46
CA SER A 309 3.66 6.59 4.99
C SER A 309 2.55 6.27 5.99
N LEU A 310 2.18 7.21 6.88
CA LEU A 310 1.10 7.03 7.83
C LEU A 310 -0.27 6.88 7.14
N MET A 311 -0.50 7.58 6.04
CA MET A 311 -1.68 7.39 5.19
C MET A 311 -1.64 6.05 4.46
N LEU A 312 -0.54 5.73 3.78
CA LEU A 312 -0.40 4.52 2.95
C LEU A 312 -0.42 3.23 3.79
N ALA A 313 0.12 3.28 5.02
CA ALA A 313 0.04 2.18 5.98
C ALA A 313 -1.41 1.93 6.44
N LYS A 314 -2.17 2.98 6.81
CA LYS A 314 -3.60 2.85 7.18
C LYS A 314 -4.44 2.24 6.04
N GLU A 315 -4.13 2.61 4.81
CA GLU A 315 -4.71 2.06 3.58
C GLU A 315 -4.13 0.68 3.18
N GLN A 316 -3.28 0.08 4.02
CA GLN A 316 -2.63 -1.21 3.86
C GLN A 316 -1.95 -1.40 2.49
N ARG A 317 -1.37 -0.31 1.94
CA ARG A 317 -0.68 -0.33 0.65
C ARG A 317 0.68 -1.01 0.77
N LYS A 318 1.00 -1.92 -0.16
CA LYS A 318 2.35 -2.47 -0.31
C LYS A 318 3.31 -1.36 -0.75
N GLY A 319 4.49 -1.31 -0.16
CA GLY A 319 5.51 -0.31 -0.47
C GLY A 319 6.31 0.16 0.74
N GLY A 320 7.07 1.23 0.53
CA GLY A 320 7.90 1.82 1.56
C GLY A 320 8.61 3.09 1.12
N VAL A 321 9.53 3.56 1.96
CA VAL A 321 10.33 4.77 1.77
C VAL A 321 11.75 4.38 1.36
N ILE A 322 12.26 5.05 0.33
CA ILE A 322 13.67 5.02 -0.07
C ILE A 322 14.39 6.10 0.73
N LEU A 323 15.44 5.73 1.46
CA LEU A 323 16.31 6.69 2.13
C LEU A 323 17.61 6.85 1.34
N PHE A 324 17.82 8.06 0.84
CA PHE A 324 19.03 8.45 0.14
C PHE A 324 20.10 8.86 1.16
N GLU A 325 21.29 8.26 1.06
CA GLU A 325 22.44 8.68 1.86
C GLU A 325 22.98 10.03 1.35
N ASN A 326 23.67 10.77 2.23
CA ASN A 326 24.34 12.04 1.91
C ASN A 326 23.46 13.17 1.34
N ASN A 327 22.14 13.12 1.55
CA ASN A 327 21.15 14.06 0.99
C ASN A 327 21.14 14.14 -0.55
N LEU A 328 21.57 13.08 -1.23
CA LEU A 328 21.39 12.98 -2.69
C LEU A 328 19.90 12.83 -3.03
N ASP A 329 19.46 13.46 -4.12
CA ASP A 329 18.15 13.19 -4.73
C ASP A 329 18.32 12.24 -5.96
N PRO A 330 17.23 11.67 -6.51
CA PRO A 330 17.32 10.84 -7.71
C PRO A 330 17.90 11.56 -8.94
N ALA A 331 17.72 12.88 -9.04
CA ALA A 331 18.22 13.68 -10.14
C ALA A 331 19.75 13.81 -10.09
N ASP A 332 20.31 14.08 -8.92
CA ASP A 332 21.74 14.17 -8.65
C ASP A 332 22.43 12.81 -8.85
N MET A 333 21.82 11.71 -8.38
CA MET A 333 22.36 10.36 -8.64
C MET A 333 22.43 10.04 -10.14
N ILE A 334 21.42 10.44 -10.92
CA ILE A 334 21.39 10.21 -12.37
C ILE A 334 22.41 11.12 -13.08
N ALA A 335 22.54 12.38 -12.68
CA ALA A 335 23.57 13.29 -13.19
C ALA A 335 25.00 12.78 -12.91
N ASN A 336 25.20 12.11 -11.78
CA ASN A 336 26.46 11.49 -11.38
C ASN A 336 26.67 10.06 -11.94
N ASN A 337 25.83 9.59 -12.87
CA ASN A 337 25.87 8.25 -13.48
C ASN A 337 25.69 7.07 -12.48
N GLN A 338 25.05 7.27 -11.34
CA GLN A 338 24.88 6.26 -10.27
C GLN A 338 23.60 5.40 -10.43
N ILE A 339 23.23 5.07 -11.67
CA ILE A 339 21.94 4.43 -12.01
C ILE A 339 21.79 3.04 -11.36
N GLU A 340 22.82 2.20 -11.35
CA GLU A 340 22.77 0.89 -10.68
C GLU A 340 22.69 1.01 -9.14
N THR A 341 23.29 2.04 -8.55
CA THR A 341 23.14 2.32 -7.10
C THR A 341 21.71 2.74 -6.78
N LEU A 342 21.12 3.64 -7.57
CA LEU A 342 19.73 4.06 -7.46
C LEU A 342 18.76 2.86 -7.58
N LYS A 343 19.00 1.97 -8.55
CA LYS A 343 18.23 0.73 -8.75
C LYS A 343 18.34 -0.23 -7.56
N ASN A 344 19.52 -0.37 -6.96
CA ASN A 344 19.71 -1.16 -5.74
C ASN A 344 18.97 -0.54 -4.55
N TRP A 345 18.99 0.79 -4.39
CA TRP A 345 18.22 1.49 -3.35
C TRP A 345 16.70 1.33 -3.54
N LEU A 346 16.20 1.51 -4.77
CA LEU A 346 14.79 1.25 -5.14
C LEU A 346 14.33 -0.19 -4.86
N SER A 347 15.25 -1.17 -4.84
CA SER A 347 14.95 -2.56 -4.51
C SER A 347 14.85 -2.84 -2.99
N ARG A 348 15.19 -1.88 -2.12
CA ARG A 348 15.23 -2.03 -0.66
C ARG A 348 14.46 -0.93 0.10
N PRO A 349 13.16 -0.72 -0.18
CA PRO A 349 12.36 0.24 0.55
C PRO A 349 12.17 -0.16 2.02
N ILE A 350 12.23 0.81 2.93
CA ILE A 350 11.82 0.63 4.33
C ILE A 350 10.29 0.64 4.37
N ALA A 351 9.68 -0.45 4.82
CA ALA A 351 8.21 -0.61 4.81
C ALA A 351 7.50 0.55 5.55
N PHE A 352 6.33 0.97 5.07
CA PHE A 352 5.64 2.16 5.62
C PHE A 352 5.42 2.12 7.13
N ILE A 353 5.07 0.95 7.70
CA ILE A 353 4.86 0.78 9.14
C ILE A 353 6.19 0.94 9.90
N GLU A 354 7.27 0.32 9.43
CA GLU A 354 8.62 0.50 10.00
C GLU A 354 9.08 1.95 9.94
N PHE A 355 8.90 2.62 8.80
CA PHE A 355 9.29 4.02 8.64
C PHE A 355 8.55 4.95 9.63
N VAL A 356 7.23 4.76 9.78
CA VAL A 356 6.41 5.49 10.75
C VAL A 356 6.90 5.27 12.18
N LEU A 357 7.19 4.02 12.57
CA LEU A 357 7.70 3.69 13.91
C LEU A 357 9.08 4.30 14.18
N ARG A 358 10.00 4.23 13.21
CA ARG A 358 11.33 4.88 13.30
C ARG A 358 11.21 6.38 13.46
N HIS A 359 10.30 7.03 12.73
CA HIS A 359 10.07 8.46 12.81
C HIS A 359 9.46 8.88 14.15
N MET A 360 8.45 8.14 14.65
CA MET A 360 7.87 8.34 15.98
C MET A 360 8.95 8.29 17.06
N ALA A 361 9.75 7.21 17.11
CA ALA A 361 10.83 7.08 18.08
C ALA A 361 11.84 8.25 18.03
N SER A 362 12.17 8.75 16.82
CA SER A 362 13.08 9.89 16.64
C SER A 362 12.53 11.26 17.08
N SER A 363 11.24 11.34 17.43
CA SER A 363 10.58 12.57 17.87
C SER A 363 10.61 12.78 19.39
N TYR A 364 11.13 11.81 20.15
CA TYR A 364 11.16 11.79 21.62
C TYR A 364 12.60 11.71 22.16
N ALA A 365 12.81 12.25 23.37
CA ALA A 365 14.04 12.09 24.13
C ALA A 365 14.08 10.69 24.78
N LEU A 366 14.75 9.72 24.15
CA LEU A 366 14.74 8.31 24.59
C LEU A 366 15.65 8.03 25.80
N ASP A 367 16.30 9.04 26.34
CA ASP A 367 16.99 9.08 27.62
C ASP A 367 16.08 9.48 28.79
N ASP A 368 14.98 10.21 28.54
CA ASP A 368 13.93 10.51 29.52
C ASP A 368 12.91 9.34 29.59
N PRO A 369 12.71 8.67 30.75
CA PRO A 369 11.71 7.62 30.92
C PRO A 369 10.26 8.06 30.60
N LEU A 370 9.90 9.32 30.83
CA LEU A 370 8.55 9.83 30.57
C LEU A 370 8.30 10.06 29.08
N GLU A 371 9.28 10.61 28.36
CA GLU A 371 9.21 10.73 26.89
C GLU A 371 9.25 9.35 26.23
N LYS A 372 10.02 8.40 26.76
CA LYS A 372 10.03 7.00 26.31
C LYS A 372 8.68 6.30 26.49
N ASP A 373 7.99 6.51 27.62
CA ASP A 373 6.64 5.98 27.86
C ASP A 373 5.59 6.61 26.91
N LYS A 374 5.70 7.92 26.62
CA LYS A 374 4.87 8.58 25.59
C LYS A 374 5.09 7.96 24.21
N ALA A 375 6.35 7.81 23.79
CA ALA A 375 6.72 7.18 22.52
C ALA A 375 6.16 5.75 22.41
N LEU A 376 6.33 4.94 23.47
CA LEU A 376 5.78 3.59 23.57
C LEU A 376 4.27 3.56 23.39
N LYS A 377 3.54 4.46 24.07
CA LYS A 377 2.08 4.57 23.98
C LYS A 377 1.61 5.00 22.59
N GLU A 378 2.28 5.96 21.94
CA GLU A 378 1.96 6.38 20.57
C GLU A 378 2.20 5.24 19.58
N MET A 379 3.38 4.62 19.61
CA MET A 379 3.78 3.55 18.68
C MET A 379 2.88 2.32 18.80
N LEU A 380 2.51 1.91 20.02
CA LEU A 380 1.51 0.87 20.25
C LEU A 380 0.10 1.30 19.84
N GLY A 381 -0.27 2.58 20.06
CA GLY A 381 -1.53 3.16 19.61
C GLY A 381 -1.68 3.11 18.09
N PHE A 382 -0.61 3.38 17.35
CA PHE A 382 -0.55 3.22 15.90
C PHE A 382 -0.70 1.75 15.48
N LEU A 383 0.06 0.83 16.09
CA LEU A 383 0.01 -0.60 15.74
C LEU A 383 -1.36 -1.26 15.99
N LYS A 384 -2.16 -0.79 16.96
CA LYS A 384 -3.51 -1.33 17.24
C LYS A 384 -4.47 -1.31 16.03
N ASN A 385 -4.21 -0.47 15.03
CA ASN A 385 -5.04 -0.36 13.82
C ASN A 385 -4.76 -1.46 12.78
N PHE A 386 -3.77 -2.33 13.02
CA PHE A 386 -3.33 -3.37 12.09
C PHE A 386 -3.67 -4.78 12.62
N SER A 387 -3.59 -5.79 11.75
CA SER A 387 -3.84 -7.18 12.14
C SER A 387 -2.87 -7.67 13.22
N LEU A 388 -3.28 -8.64 14.03
CA LEU A 388 -2.46 -9.20 15.12
C LEU A 388 -1.09 -9.70 14.63
N LEU A 389 -1.02 -10.24 13.40
CA LEU A 389 0.22 -10.65 12.76
C LEU A 389 1.17 -9.46 12.55
N LEU A 390 0.69 -8.37 11.93
CA LEU A 390 1.51 -7.17 11.74
C LEU A 390 1.92 -6.55 13.07
N GLN A 391 1.03 -6.57 14.08
CA GLN A 391 1.38 -6.15 15.43
C GLN A 391 2.52 -7.00 16.02
N SER A 392 2.50 -8.33 15.87
CA SER A 392 3.58 -9.19 16.37
C SER A 392 4.89 -9.01 15.61
N GLU A 393 4.87 -8.77 14.29
CA GLU A 393 6.08 -8.57 13.48
C GLU A 393 6.78 -7.23 13.79
N TYR A 394 6.02 -6.14 13.98
CA TYR A 394 6.61 -4.81 14.24
C TYR A 394 6.89 -4.51 15.72
N LYS A 395 6.31 -5.25 16.65
CA LYS A 395 6.59 -5.10 18.09
C LYS A 395 8.10 -5.22 18.44
N PRO A 396 8.86 -6.22 17.93
CA PRO A 396 10.31 -6.31 18.15
C PRO A 396 11.10 -5.08 17.69
N LEU A 397 10.67 -4.43 16.60
CA LEU A 397 11.25 -3.16 16.17
C LEU A 397 11.02 -2.04 17.21
N ILE A 398 9.84 -1.96 17.83
CA ILE A 398 9.58 -0.99 18.91
C ILE A 398 10.51 -1.25 20.11
N ALA A 399 10.73 -2.53 20.47
CA ALA A 399 11.62 -2.92 21.57
C ALA A 399 13.05 -2.40 21.32
N ALA A 400 13.57 -2.67 20.13
CA ALA A 400 14.90 -2.23 19.71
C ALA A 400 15.02 -0.70 19.62
N LEU A 401 14.03 0.00 19.07
CA LEU A 401 14.05 1.46 18.92
C LEU A 401 14.04 2.20 20.26
N LEU A 402 13.19 1.76 21.20
CA LEU A 402 13.06 2.40 22.51
C LEU A 402 14.07 1.89 23.54
N GLN A 403 14.85 0.86 23.18
CA GLN A 403 15.75 0.13 24.08
C GLN A 403 15.02 -0.36 25.34
N VAL A 404 13.79 -0.87 25.15
CA VAL A 404 13.00 -1.49 26.21
C VAL A 404 13.04 -3.01 26.05
N PRO A 405 13.09 -3.79 27.14
CA PRO A 405 13.00 -5.24 27.06
C PRO A 405 11.74 -5.68 26.31
N SER A 406 11.87 -6.74 25.52
CA SER A 406 10.80 -7.28 24.67
C SER A 406 9.51 -7.54 25.48
N HIS A 407 9.64 -7.96 26.74
CA HIS A 407 8.50 -8.26 27.61
C HIS A 407 7.63 -7.03 27.95
N VAL A 408 8.18 -5.81 27.93
CA VAL A 408 7.43 -4.55 28.14
C VAL A 408 6.38 -4.33 27.03
N LEU A 409 6.62 -4.92 25.85
CA LEU A 409 5.72 -4.90 24.69
C LEU A 409 4.85 -6.17 24.59
N GLY A 410 4.97 -7.08 25.56
CA GLY A 410 4.36 -8.42 25.52
C GLY A 410 5.07 -9.40 24.57
N ILE A 411 6.32 -9.14 24.20
CA ILE A 411 7.13 -10.01 23.33
C ILE A 411 8.02 -10.88 24.23
N LYS A 412 7.92 -12.21 24.10
CA LYS A 412 8.81 -13.14 24.81
C LYS A 412 10.16 -13.22 24.09
N GLU A 413 11.22 -12.76 24.76
CA GLU A 413 12.58 -12.69 24.24
C GLU A 413 13.14 -14.11 23.95
N ARG A 414 13.68 -14.33 22.75
CA ARG A 414 14.42 -15.57 22.40
C ARG A 414 15.92 -15.26 22.42
N SER A 415 16.63 -15.68 23.47
CA SER A 415 18.07 -15.54 23.54
C SER A 415 18.80 -16.55 22.63
N SER A 416 19.43 -15.99 21.60
CA SER A 416 20.72 -16.37 20.97
C SER A 416 21.16 -17.84 20.97
N PHE A 417 21.26 -18.40 19.76
CA PHE A 417 22.08 -19.57 19.43
C PHE A 417 23.59 -19.27 19.62
N GLN A 418 24.38 -20.25 20.06
CA GLN A 418 25.83 -20.30 19.82
C GLN A 418 26.18 -21.59 19.04
N PRO A 419 27.23 -21.57 18.19
CA PRO A 419 27.51 -22.66 17.28
C PRO A 419 28.26 -23.83 17.92
N PHE A 420 28.08 -24.99 17.31
CA PHE A 420 28.61 -26.30 17.70
C PHE A 420 30.15 -26.33 17.67
N TYR A 421 30.79 -26.63 18.80
CA TYR A 421 32.12 -27.27 18.81
C TYR A 421 31.99 -28.66 19.42
N ALA A 422 31.97 -29.68 18.57
CA ALA A 422 32.08 -31.05 18.99
C ALA A 422 33.55 -31.45 19.14
N LYS A 423 33.96 -31.77 20.37
CA LYS A 423 35.00 -32.78 20.61
C LYS A 423 34.53 -33.75 21.68
N THR A 424 34.22 -34.96 21.22
CA THR A 424 34.18 -36.21 21.98
C THR A 424 35.54 -36.42 22.68
N GLU A 425 35.69 -37.04 23.84
CA GLU A 425 35.30 -38.39 24.32
C GLU A 425 35.51 -38.42 25.87
N LYS A 426 35.22 -39.44 26.72
CA LYS A 426 34.85 -40.86 26.55
C LYS A 426 34.20 -41.38 27.87
N PHE A 427 33.16 -42.23 27.77
CA PHE A 427 32.87 -43.47 28.54
C PHE A 427 33.10 -43.50 30.08
N ASN A 428 32.26 -44.11 30.93
CA ASN A 428 31.26 -45.19 30.83
C ASN A 428 30.10 -44.88 31.83
N HIS A 429 29.06 -45.67 32.13
CA HIS A 429 28.52 -47.02 31.81
C HIS A 429 26.97 -46.92 32.01
N SER A 430 26.07 -47.86 31.67
CA SER A 430 26.14 -49.16 30.99
C SER A 430 24.80 -49.46 30.27
N GLN A 431 24.76 -50.56 29.51
CA GLN A 431 23.66 -50.97 28.63
C GLN A 431 22.39 -51.51 29.33
N LYS A 432 21.18 -51.20 28.81
CA LYS A 432 20.38 -52.13 27.97
C LYS A 432 19.12 -51.48 27.37
N PHE A 433 18.65 -52.07 26.27
CA PHE A 433 17.65 -51.55 25.32
C PHE A 433 16.22 -51.45 25.87
N VAL A 434 15.50 -50.38 25.51
CA VAL A 434 14.09 -50.43 25.09
C VAL A 434 13.84 -49.40 23.97
N HIS A 435 13.22 -49.81 22.86
CA HIS A 435 12.60 -48.89 21.89
C HIS A 435 11.36 -48.23 22.51
N VAL A 436 11.35 -46.91 22.74
CA VAL A 436 10.10 -46.17 23.02
C VAL A 436 10.06 -44.83 22.28
N SER A 437 8.94 -44.61 21.60
CA SER A 437 8.55 -43.43 20.85
C SER A 437 8.37 -42.15 21.69
N ASN A 438 8.70 -41.00 21.08
CA ASN A 438 8.08 -39.66 21.27
C ASN A 438 7.03 -39.50 22.38
N THR A 439 7.45 -39.43 23.65
CA THR A 439 6.59 -38.95 24.73
C THR A 439 7.41 -38.41 25.90
N LEU A 440 7.37 -37.10 26.13
CA LEU A 440 7.31 -36.60 27.52
C LEU A 440 6.05 -37.22 28.13
N SER A 441 6.15 -37.86 29.30
CA SER A 441 4.98 -38.55 29.88
C SER A 441 3.84 -37.55 30.14
N LEU A 442 2.59 -38.00 30.00
CA LEU A 442 1.44 -37.12 30.22
C LEU A 442 1.44 -36.60 31.67
N GLU A 443 1.87 -37.41 32.63
CA GLU A 443 2.07 -36.98 34.01
C GLU A 443 3.10 -35.85 34.14
N PHE A 444 4.25 -35.93 33.44
CA PHE A 444 5.24 -34.85 33.43
C PHE A 444 4.66 -33.56 32.85
N LEU A 445 3.89 -33.66 31.77
CA LEU A 445 3.22 -32.51 31.17
C LEU A 445 2.18 -31.87 32.11
N GLU A 446 1.39 -32.69 32.80
CA GLU A 446 0.44 -32.24 33.83
C GLU A 446 1.14 -31.53 35.00
N LYS A 447 2.21 -32.15 35.54
CA LYS A 447 3.07 -31.54 36.58
C LYS A 447 3.65 -30.21 36.13
N LEU A 448 4.19 -30.14 34.92
CA LEU A 448 4.82 -28.96 34.36
C LEU A 448 3.80 -27.82 34.13
N VAL A 449 2.60 -28.12 33.65
CA VAL A 449 1.51 -27.14 33.53
C VAL A 449 1.16 -26.56 34.91
N ILE A 450 0.93 -27.39 35.93
CA ILE A 450 0.63 -26.91 37.29
C ILE A 450 1.81 -26.11 37.89
N ARG A 451 3.05 -26.51 37.61
CA ARG A 451 4.26 -25.78 38.03
C ARG A 451 4.30 -24.34 37.49
N TYR A 452 3.90 -24.11 36.22
CA TYR A 452 3.78 -22.75 35.67
C TYR A 452 2.71 -21.93 36.39
N LEU A 453 1.54 -22.52 36.67
CA LEU A 453 0.43 -21.85 37.35
C LEU A 453 0.75 -21.48 38.80
N LEU A 454 1.64 -22.25 39.44
CA LEU A 454 2.14 -21.98 40.79
C LEU A 454 3.16 -20.82 40.86
N GLU A 455 3.99 -20.63 39.83
CA GLU A 455 4.92 -19.48 39.79
C GLU A 455 4.22 -18.17 39.38
N ASP A 456 3.25 -18.23 38.46
CA ASP A 456 2.56 -17.05 37.95
C ASP A 456 1.06 -17.28 38.00
N ARG A 457 0.43 -16.71 39.02
CA ARG A 457 -1.02 -16.80 39.23
C ARG A 457 -1.83 -16.20 38.08
N SER A 458 -1.30 -15.24 37.31
CA SER A 458 -2.01 -14.68 36.15
C SER A 458 -2.22 -15.72 35.04
N LEU A 459 -1.41 -16.78 35.02
CA LEU A 459 -1.59 -17.92 34.13
C LEU A 459 -2.77 -18.81 34.55
N LEU A 460 -3.19 -18.78 35.83
CA LEU A 460 -4.35 -19.55 36.32
C LEU A 460 -5.65 -18.98 35.75
N ASP A 461 -5.83 -17.66 35.81
CA ASP A 461 -6.96 -16.96 35.20
C ASP A 461 -7.07 -17.26 33.69
N LEU A 462 -5.92 -17.27 33.01
CA LEU A 462 -5.84 -17.67 31.60
C LEU A 462 -6.20 -19.16 31.41
N ALA A 463 -5.66 -20.05 32.25
CA ALA A 463 -5.84 -21.49 32.12
C ALA A 463 -7.29 -21.93 32.28
N VAL A 464 -8.00 -21.40 33.29
CA VAL A 464 -9.40 -21.76 33.59
C VAL A 464 -10.34 -21.39 32.42
N GLY A 465 -9.96 -20.42 31.57
CA GLY A 465 -10.67 -20.12 30.33
C GLY A 465 -10.53 -21.17 29.22
N TYR A 466 -9.60 -22.12 29.32
CA TYR A 466 -9.36 -23.18 28.32
C TYR A 466 -9.47 -24.61 28.86
N ILE A 467 -9.17 -24.83 30.15
CA ILE A 467 -9.10 -26.16 30.78
C ILE A 467 -9.87 -26.21 32.10
N HIS A 468 -10.41 -27.39 32.39
CA HIS A 468 -11.03 -27.73 33.68
C HIS A 468 -10.34 -28.97 34.27
N SER A 469 -10.61 -29.33 35.53
CA SER A 469 -9.85 -30.39 36.21
C SER A 469 -10.00 -31.80 35.60
N GLY A 470 -11.04 -32.03 34.80
CA GLY A 470 -11.21 -33.27 34.01
C GLY A 470 -10.22 -33.44 32.84
N VAL A 471 -9.35 -32.46 32.60
CA VAL A 471 -8.25 -32.53 31.64
C VAL A 471 -7.08 -33.36 32.18
N PHE A 472 -6.85 -33.30 33.49
CA PHE A 472 -5.75 -33.96 34.19
C PHE A 472 -6.14 -35.41 34.53
N LEU A 473 -5.25 -36.38 34.27
CA LEU A 473 -5.44 -37.78 34.61
C LEU A 473 -4.69 -38.17 35.89
N HIS A 474 -3.56 -37.54 36.15
CA HIS A 474 -2.64 -37.86 37.24
C HIS A 474 -2.61 -36.75 38.31
N LYS A 475 -2.84 -35.49 37.89
CA LYS A 475 -2.73 -34.29 38.73
C LYS A 475 -4.02 -33.49 38.88
N LYS A 476 -5.15 -34.20 38.80
CA LYS A 476 -6.48 -33.60 38.99
C LYS A 476 -6.63 -32.98 40.38
N GLN A 477 -6.22 -33.69 41.44
CA GLN A 477 -6.36 -33.20 42.82
C GLN A 477 -5.52 -31.96 43.07
N GLU A 478 -4.30 -31.92 42.53
CA GLU A 478 -3.40 -30.78 42.61
C GLU A 478 -3.98 -29.57 41.85
N PHE A 479 -4.52 -29.74 40.63
CA PHE A 479 -5.20 -28.66 39.93
C PHE A 479 -6.48 -28.18 40.65
N ASP A 480 -7.30 -29.10 41.18
CA ASP A 480 -8.47 -28.75 41.99
C ASP A 480 -8.09 -27.98 43.27
N ALA A 481 -6.98 -28.35 43.94
CA ALA A 481 -6.44 -27.65 45.11
C ALA A 481 -5.91 -26.25 44.75
N LEU A 482 -5.24 -26.11 43.61
CA LEU A 482 -4.73 -24.85 43.10
C LEU A 482 -5.87 -23.86 42.78
N CYS A 483 -6.92 -24.32 42.10
CA CYS A 483 -8.13 -23.54 41.84
C CYS A 483 -8.92 -23.17 43.11
N GLN A 484 -8.63 -23.82 44.25
CA GLN A 484 -9.18 -23.50 45.58
C GLN A 484 -8.21 -22.65 46.43
N GLU A 485 -7.12 -22.14 45.83
CA GLU A 485 -6.05 -21.37 46.48
C GLU A 485 -5.38 -22.07 47.69
N LYS A 486 -5.43 -23.40 47.76
CA LYS A 486 -4.83 -24.20 48.83
C LYS A 486 -3.32 -24.37 48.64
N LEU A 487 -2.59 -23.27 48.56
CA LEU A 487 -1.17 -23.25 48.19
C LEU A 487 -0.26 -23.97 49.21
N ASP A 488 -0.72 -24.08 50.47
CA ASP A 488 -0.06 -24.86 51.52
C ASP A 488 -0.26 -26.40 51.38
N ASP A 489 -1.00 -26.87 50.36
CA ASP A 489 -1.13 -28.31 50.09
C ASP A 489 0.26 -28.92 49.80
N PRO A 490 0.70 -29.94 50.57
CA PRO A 490 2.03 -30.52 50.41
C PRO A 490 2.34 -31.02 48.98
N LYS A 491 1.33 -31.39 48.19
CA LYS A 491 1.50 -31.79 46.79
C LYS A 491 1.79 -30.61 45.88
N LEU A 492 1.20 -29.44 46.14
CA LEU A 492 1.49 -28.21 45.40
C LEU A 492 2.87 -27.66 45.77
N VAL A 493 3.23 -27.66 47.06
CA VAL A 493 4.58 -27.31 47.52
C VAL A 493 5.62 -28.26 46.95
N ALA A 494 5.35 -29.58 46.92
CA ALA A 494 6.26 -30.55 46.30
C ALA A 494 6.45 -30.31 44.78
N LEU A 495 5.40 -29.88 44.06
CA LEU A 495 5.56 -29.45 42.66
C LEU A 495 6.38 -28.16 42.58
N LEU A 496 6.09 -27.15 43.40
CA LEU A 496 6.82 -25.87 43.45
C LEU A 496 8.33 -26.08 43.69
N LEU A 497 8.72 -27.11 44.45
CA LEU A 497 10.12 -27.40 44.75
C LEU A 497 10.78 -28.44 43.82
N ASP A 498 10.05 -29.03 42.86
CA ASP A 498 10.62 -30.03 41.95
C ASP A 498 11.49 -29.37 40.86
N ALA A 499 12.80 -29.37 41.09
CA ALA A 499 13.82 -28.88 40.17
C ALA A 499 13.86 -29.63 38.82
N ASN A 500 13.20 -30.80 38.71
CA ASN A 500 13.11 -31.56 37.46
C ASN A 500 11.97 -31.09 36.55
N LEU A 501 11.22 -30.05 36.93
CA LEU A 501 10.19 -29.41 36.11
C LEU A 501 10.74 -28.12 35.49
N PRO A 502 11.37 -28.17 34.29
CA PRO A 502 12.05 -27.04 33.69
C PRO A 502 11.06 -26.02 33.14
N LEU A 503 10.75 -25.00 33.94
CA LEU A 503 10.03 -23.83 33.49
C LEU A 503 10.87 -23.06 32.47
N LYS A 504 10.25 -22.75 31.33
CA LYS A 504 10.84 -21.98 30.24
C LYS A 504 10.07 -20.68 30.13
N GLN A 505 10.76 -19.55 29.99
CA GLN A 505 10.10 -18.24 29.94
C GLN A 505 9.04 -18.23 28.83
N GLY A 506 7.77 -18.06 29.23
CA GLY A 506 6.63 -18.07 28.31
C GLY A 506 6.26 -19.42 27.68
N GLY A 507 6.85 -20.53 28.12
CA GLY A 507 6.58 -21.88 27.63
C GLY A 507 5.21 -22.42 28.02
N PHE A 508 4.57 -21.86 29.06
CA PHE A 508 3.25 -22.28 29.56
C PHE A 508 2.22 -22.54 28.45
N GLU A 509 2.02 -21.58 27.55
CA GLU A 509 1.03 -21.67 26.47
C GLU A 509 1.25 -22.87 25.54
N LYS A 510 2.52 -23.23 25.30
CA LYS A 510 2.87 -24.40 24.51
C LYS A 510 2.55 -25.69 25.26
N GLU A 511 2.86 -25.76 26.55
CA GLU A 511 2.61 -26.95 27.36
C GLU A 511 1.10 -27.11 27.67
N LEU A 512 0.36 -26.01 27.86
CA LEU A 512 -1.10 -25.97 27.93
C LEU A 512 -1.74 -26.45 26.61
N ARG A 513 -1.27 -25.96 25.46
CA ARG A 513 -1.72 -26.40 24.13
C ARG A 513 -1.45 -27.89 23.91
N LEU A 514 -0.29 -28.39 24.37
CA LEU A 514 0.02 -29.82 24.34
C LEU A 514 -0.91 -30.62 25.27
N LEU A 515 -1.23 -30.11 26.47
CA LEU A 515 -2.14 -30.79 27.40
C LEU A 515 -3.56 -30.89 26.82
N ILE A 516 -4.08 -29.81 26.23
CA ILE A 516 -5.36 -29.78 25.52
C ILE A 516 -5.34 -30.71 24.29
N LEU A 517 -4.23 -30.74 23.54
CA LEU A 517 -4.05 -31.67 22.42
C LEU A 517 -4.11 -33.13 22.91
N ARG A 518 -3.41 -33.47 23.99
CA ARG A 518 -3.47 -34.82 24.62
C ARG A 518 -4.85 -35.14 25.19
N TYR A 519 -5.63 -34.15 25.62
CA TYR A 519 -7.03 -34.35 25.96
C TYR A 519 -7.87 -34.76 24.74
N PHE A 520 -7.85 -33.98 23.65
CA PHE A 520 -8.64 -34.33 22.46
C PHE A 520 -8.15 -35.61 21.76
N GLU A 521 -6.85 -35.91 21.78
CA GLU A 521 -6.31 -37.20 21.31
C GLU A 521 -6.82 -38.40 22.11
N ARG A 522 -7.08 -38.24 23.42
CA ARG A 522 -7.75 -39.25 24.25
C ARG A 522 -9.24 -39.32 23.95
N GLN A 523 -9.92 -38.18 23.82
CA GLN A 523 -11.34 -38.14 23.47
C GLN A 523 -11.63 -38.87 22.15
N LEU A 524 -10.77 -38.75 21.12
CA LEU A 524 -10.91 -39.53 19.88
C LEU A 524 -10.86 -41.06 20.07
N LYS A 525 -10.23 -41.56 21.14
CA LYS A 525 -10.16 -42.99 21.48
C LYS A 525 -11.31 -43.46 22.37
N GLU A 526 -11.82 -42.59 23.23
CA GLU A 526 -12.85 -42.93 24.23
C GLU A 526 -14.28 -42.63 23.76
N ILE A 527 -14.52 -41.58 22.95
CA ILE A 527 -15.84 -41.27 22.39
C ILE A 527 -16.47 -42.49 21.67
N PRO A 528 -15.75 -43.27 20.82
CA PRO A 528 -16.32 -44.46 20.19
C PRO A 528 -16.83 -45.51 21.20
N LYS A 529 -16.14 -45.65 22.34
CA LYS A 529 -16.45 -46.62 23.41
C LYS A 529 -17.52 -46.15 24.39
N SER A 530 -17.82 -44.84 24.42
CA SER A 530 -18.79 -44.25 25.34
C SER A 530 -20.21 -44.80 25.16
N ALA A 531 -21.08 -44.60 26.16
CA ALA A 531 -22.50 -44.93 26.10
C ALA A 531 -23.36 -43.93 25.29
N LEU A 532 -22.75 -42.92 24.66
CA LEU A 532 -23.44 -41.91 23.85
C LEU A 532 -24.15 -42.52 22.63
N SER A 533 -25.24 -41.87 22.18
CA SER A 533 -25.89 -42.24 20.92
C SER A 533 -24.98 -42.03 19.72
N PHE A 534 -25.30 -42.68 18.59
CA PHE A 534 -24.51 -42.54 17.36
C PHE A 534 -24.38 -41.08 16.88
N SER A 535 -25.46 -40.29 17.00
CA SER A 535 -25.46 -38.87 16.63
C SER A 535 -24.50 -38.05 17.49
N GLU A 536 -24.57 -38.21 18.83
CA GLU A 536 -23.71 -37.51 19.78
C GLU A 536 -22.24 -37.89 19.59
N LYS A 537 -21.93 -39.18 19.35
CA LYS A 537 -20.58 -39.65 19.01
C LYS A 537 -20.04 -38.94 17.77
N MET A 538 -20.83 -38.81 16.71
CA MET A 538 -20.40 -38.14 15.48
C MET A 538 -20.14 -36.64 15.69
N ILE A 539 -20.97 -35.95 16.48
CA ILE A 539 -20.78 -34.54 16.84
C ILE A 539 -19.51 -34.36 17.68
N ALA A 540 -19.32 -35.18 18.72
CA ALA A 540 -18.17 -35.11 19.61
C ALA A 540 -16.85 -35.44 18.88
N LEU A 541 -16.82 -36.46 18.01
CA LEU A 541 -15.67 -36.77 17.16
C LEU A 541 -15.34 -35.62 16.19
N LYS A 542 -16.34 -34.94 15.63
CA LYS A 542 -16.13 -33.76 14.76
C LYS A 542 -15.52 -32.59 15.55
N LYS A 543 -16.06 -32.25 16.73
CA LYS A 543 -15.49 -31.22 17.62
C LYS A 543 -14.03 -31.53 17.97
N ALA A 544 -13.74 -32.76 18.39
CA ALA A 544 -12.39 -33.17 18.76
C ALA A 544 -11.39 -33.11 17.58
N ARG A 545 -11.77 -33.54 16.37
CA ARG A 545 -10.92 -33.42 15.17
C ARG A 545 -10.63 -31.97 14.80
N GLN A 546 -11.64 -31.10 14.85
CA GLN A 546 -11.46 -29.67 14.57
C GLN A 546 -10.57 -28.98 15.60
N ALA A 547 -10.73 -29.30 16.89
CA ALA A 547 -9.85 -28.82 17.94
C ALA A 547 -8.38 -29.23 17.70
N ILE A 548 -8.13 -30.51 17.36
CA ILE A 548 -6.77 -31.01 17.08
C ILE A 548 -6.10 -30.27 15.90
N ILE A 549 -6.85 -29.90 14.86
CA ILE A 549 -6.31 -29.12 13.72
C ILE A 549 -5.85 -27.74 14.20
N LYS A 550 -6.71 -27.00 14.91
CA LYS A 550 -6.41 -25.68 15.48
C LYS A 550 -5.21 -25.72 16.44
N LEU A 551 -5.19 -26.70 17.35
CA LEU A 551 -4.10 -26.93 18.30
C LEU A 551 -2.77 -27.25 17.60
N LYS A 552 -2.79 -27.93 16.45
CA LYS A 552 -1.58 -28.16 15.63
C LYS A 552 -1.14 -26.89 14.88
N GLN A 553 -2.08 -26.05 14.44
CA GLN A 553 -1.79 -24.78 13.75
C GLN A 553 -1.22 -23.69 14.67
N GLY A 554 -1.46 -23.77 15.98
CA GLY A 554 -0.90 -22.83 16.97
C GLY A 554 -1.92 -22.30 17.97
N GLU A 555 -3.21 -22.40 17.64
CA GLU A 555 -4.31 -21.85 18.43
C GLU A 555 -4.54 -22.65 19.73
N LEU A 556 -4.87 -21.97 20.83
CA LEU A 556 -5.52 -22.60 21.98
C LEU A 556 -7.01 -22.81 21.68
N VAL A 557 -7.57 -23.89 22.19
CA VAL A 557 -9.00 -24.26 22.02
C VAL A 557 -9.56 -24.60 23.38
N ALA A 558 -10.62 -23.90 23.80
CA ALA A 558 -11.33 -24.23 25.03
C ALA A 558 -12.06 -25.57 24.89
N ILE A 559 -12.06 -26.35 25.97
CA ILE A 559 -12.57 -27.73 26.01
C ILE A 559 -14.09 -27.77 26.12
#